data_AF-A0A3Q3W6E5-F1
#
_entry.id   AF-A0A3Q3W6E5-F1
#
_cell.length_a   1.000
_cell.length_b   1.000
_cell.length_c   1.000
_cell.angle_alpha   90.00
_cell.angle_beta   90.00
_cell.angle_gamma   90.00
#
_symmetry.space_group_name_H-M   'P 1'
#
loop_
_entity.id
_entity.type
_entity.pdbx_description
1 polymer ?
#
loop_
_entity_poly.entity_id
_entity_poly.type
_entity_poly.pdbx_seq_one_letter_code
_entity_poly.pdbx_strand_id
1 'polypeptide(L)'
;LLEILGITSNPASWECKASMSDPSAPVVGILGTGDFSRSLARRLVASGYIVLVGSRTPKRFVSLFPEEAEVTHNDAASQADIVFIAVCPEHHSTLSDLKQALAGKTLVDVSNGLRISQYGPSNAELLADRFPESWVVKGFNTISAWSLQMGPRDGSKQVGDNSKAKISVMELCRRMGFIPVDMGLLSSSLEIENLPLYLFPSWRVPVLGTLALFIFFYLYNFIQDILQPYVTAGKNFFYKMPIETVNVTLPSVALVLLSLVYLPGLCAAFLQLWLGTKYKRFPDWLDQWLTMRKQLGLCSFLCSVLHAIYSLCLPMRKSARYELLNLAFKQVNDGVEISWDDEKVWRMELYLSVGIMALGLLSLLAITSLPSVANTVNWREFSFVQSTLGYCALAMATIHTLLFGWNRAFIPAQYRFFLPPTFLLVLILPFLVLLGRLALLVPCVAQRLRQIRRGWEKSHHIRFTLLQDGSQNSLENVSHV
;
A
#
# COMPACT_ATOMS: atom_id res chain seq x y z
N LEU A 1 31.45 -8.66 -19.81
CA LEU A 1 31.82 -8.62 -18.37
C LEU A 1 31.00 -9.58 -17.49
N LEU A 2 29.79 -10.01 -17.89
CA LEU A 2 29.04 -11.07 -17.19
C LEU A 2 29.35 -12.51 -17.69
N GLU A 3 29.99 -12.67 -18.85
CA GLU A 3 30.45 -13.98 -19.35
C GLU A 3 31.82 -14.43 -18.81
N ILE A 4 32.54 -13.58 -18.08
CA ILE A 4 33.86 -13.91 -17.50
C ILE A 4 33.73 -14.56 -16.10
N LEU A 5 32.53 -14.53 -15.49
CA LEU A 5 32.31 -15.01 -14.12
C LEU A 5 31.77 -16.45 -14.01
N GLY A 6 31.61 -17.21 -15.10
CA GLY A 6 31.40 -18.66 -15.03
C GLY A 6 30.17 -19.14 -14.23
N ILE A 7 29.15 -18.30 -14.05
CA ILE A 7 27.89 -18.71 -13.42
C ILE A 7 26.92 -19.14 -14.52
N THR A 8 27.05 -20.38 -14.98
CA THR A 8 25.96 -21.04 -15.71
C THR A 8 24.90 -21.43 -14.69
N SER A 9 23.79 -20.69 -14.64
CA SER A 9 22.60 -21.11 -13.91
C SER A 9 22.03 -22.32 -14.64
N ASN A 10 22.37 -23.51 -14.16
CA ASN A 10 21.74 -24.76 -14.56
C ASN A 10 20.25 -24.67 -14.17
N PRO A 11 19.28 -24.67 -15.11
CA PRO A 11 17.89 -24.74 -14.73
C PRO A 11 17.65 -26.18 -14.30
N ALA A 12 17.77 -26.45 -13.00
CA ALA A 12 17.25 -27.68 -12.43
C ALA A 12 15.74 -27.68 -12.69
N SER A 13 15.36 -28.39 -13.76
CA SER A 13 14.00 -28.78 -14.05
C SER A 13 13.47 -29.52 -12.83
N TRP A 14 12.61 -28.85 -12.07
CA TRP A 14 11.70 -29.49 -11.14
C TRP A 14 10.65 -30.24 -11.98
N GLU A 15 11.06 -31.31 -12.66
CA GLU A 15 10.10 -32.30 -13.10
C GLU A 15 9.55 -32.96 -11.84
N CYS A 16 8.36 -32.51 -11.44
CA CYS A 16 7.55 -33.18 -10.44
C CYS A 16 7.15 -34.52 -11.06
N LYS A 17 7.99 -35.56 -10.83
CA LYS A 17 7.61 -36.95 -11.10
C LYS A 17 6.32 -37.19 -10.32
N ALA A 18 5.22 -37.37 -11.04
CA ALA A 18 3.96 -37.84 -10.48
C ALA A 18 4.24 -39.12 -9.70
N SER A 19 4.23 -39.01 -8.37
CA SER A 19 4.25 -40.15 -7.48
C SER A 19 2.95 -40.91 -7.71
N MET A 20 3.05 -42.21 -8.01
CA MET A 20 1.88 -43.08 -7.98
C MET A 20 1.16 -42.95 -6.63
N SER A 21 -0.17 -42.98 -6.68
CA SER A 21 -1.08 -42.75 -5.56
C SER A 21 -0.73 -43.62 -4.34
N ASP A 22 -0.29 -42.99 -3.27
CA ASP A 22 -0.17 -43.61 -1.95
C ASP A 22 -1.60 -43.92 -1.45
N PRO A 23 -1.95 -45.17 -1.11
CA PRO A 23 -3.27 -45.54 -0.59
C PRO A 23 -3.61 -44.85 0.75
N SER A 24 -2.63 -44.24 1.41
CA SER A 24 -2.81 -43.42 2.61
C SER A 24 -3.01 -41.93 2.33
N ALA A 25 -3.02 -41.52 1.05
CA ALA A 25 -3.21 -40.14 0.65
C ALA A 25 -4.59 -39.62 1.08
N PRO A 26 -4.67 -38.45 1.74
CA PRO A 26 -5.93 -37.87 2.17
C PRO A 26 -6.87 -37.59 0.98
N VAL A 27 -8.15 -37.94 1.16
CA VAL A 27 -9.21 -37.75 0.16
C VAL A 27 -9.83 -36.36 0.31
N VAL A 28 -9.97 -35.64 -0.80
CA VAL A 28 -10.59 -34.31 -0.86
C VAL A 28 -11.75 -34.31 -1.86
N GLY A 29 -12.90 -33.86 -1.41
CA GLY A 29 -14.10 -33.72 -2.22
C GLY A 29 -14.21 -32.34 -2.86
N ILE A 30 -14.74 -32.25 -4.07
CA ILE A 30 -15.10 -30.99 -4.72
C ILE A 30 -16.53 -31.11 -5.25
N LEU A 31 -17.43 -30.22 -4.83
CA LEU A 31 -18.78 -30.12 -5.37
C LEU A 31 -18.84 -29.02 -6.43
N GLY A 32 -19.14 -29.41 -7.67
CA GLY A 32 -19.23 -28.53 -8.83
C GLY A 32 -18.16 -28.83 -9.89
N THR A 33 -18.50 -28.56 -11.16
CA THR A 33 -17.66 -28.88 -12.33
C THR A 33 -17.21 -27.66 -13.14
N GLY A 34 -17.16 -26.49 -12.50
CA GLY A 34 -16.73 -25.23 -13.12
C GLY A 34 -15.21 -25.13 -13.32
N ASP A 35 -14.77 -24.01 -13.87
CA ASP A 35 -13.34 -23.75 -14.14
C ASP A 35 -12.49 -23.70 -12.87
N PHE A 36 -13.05 -23.16 -11.77
CA PHE A 36 -12.40 -23.16 -10.47
C PHE A 36 -12.20 -24.60 -9.96
N SER A 37 -13.24 -25.43 -9.99
CA SER A 37 -13.19 -26.84 -9.59
C SER A 37 -12.13 -27.62 -10.36
N ARG A 38 -12.06 -27.44 -11.67
CA ARG A 38 -11.07 -28.10 -12.54
C ARG A 38 -9.64 -27.72 -12.18
N SER A 39 -9.43 -26.44 -11.93
CA SER A 39 -8.13 -25.89 -11.56
C SER A 39 -7.69 -26.35 -10.16
N LEU A 40 -8.64 -26.38 -9.23
CA LEU A 40 -8.45 -26.90 -7.88
C LEU A 40 -8.12 -28.40 -7.89
N ALA A 41 -8.86 -29.19 -8.66
CA ALA A 41 -8.61 -30.63 -8.81
C ALA A 41 -7.20 -30.90 -9.34
N ARG A 42 -6.78 -30.20 -10.41
CA ARG A 42 -5.40 -30.29 -10.93
C ARG A 42 -4.36 -29.99 -9.86
N ARG A 43 -4.57 -28.94 -9.05
CA ARG A 43 -3.63 -28.56 -8.00
C ARG A 43 -3.57 -29.58 -6.87
N LEU A 44 -4.71 -30.10 -6.45
CA LEU A 44 -4.82 -31.11 -5.40
C LEU A 44 -4.15 -32.43 -5.82
N VAL A 45 -4.42 -32.91 -7.03
CA VAL A 45 -3.75 -34.09 -7.60
C VAL A 45 -2.24 -33.89 -7.66
N ALA A 46 -1.78 -32.74 -8.17
CA ALA A 46 -0.35 -32.40 -8.21
C ALA A 46 0.28 -32.26 -6.82
N SER A 47 -0.53 -32.10 -5.76
CA SER A 47 -0.07 -32.02 -4.36
C SER A 47 -0.22 -33.34 -3.61
N GLY A 48 -0.54 -34.44 -4.32
CA GLY A 48 -0.62 -35.80 -3.77
C GLY A 48 -1.94 -36.14 -3.07
N TYR A 49 -3.03 -35.42 -3.34
CA TYR A 49 -4.36 -35.74 -2.82
C TYR A 49 -5.16 -36.62 -3.78
N ILE A 50 -5.97 -37.53 -3.23
CA ILE A 50 -7.01 -38.23 -3.98
C ILE A 50 -8.20 -37.27 -4.10
N VAL A 51 -8.64 -36.98 -5.32
CA VAL A 51 -9.69 -35.99 -5.57
C VAL A 51 -10.96 -36.65 -6.08
N LEU A 52 -12.06 -36.43 -5.36
CA LEU A 52 -13.40 -36.85 -5.76
C LEU A 52 -14.22 -35.62 -6.16
N VAL A 53 -14.82 -35.63 -7.34
CA VAL A 53 -15.58 -34.49 -7.88
C VAL A 53 -17.05 -34.86 -8.03
N GLY A 54 -17.92 -34.21 -7.27
CA GLY A 54 -19.37 -34.34 -7.37
C GLY A 54 -19.93 -33.48 -8.51
N SER A 55 -20.61 -34.15 -9.45
CA SER A 55 -21.18 -33.55 -10.66
C SER A 55 -22.61 -34.03 -10.90
N ARG A 56 -23.49 -33.10 -11.29
CA ARG A 56 -24.85 -33.44 -11.74
C ARG A 56 -24.85 -34.31 -12.99
N THR A 57 -23.82 -34.19 -13.84
CA THR A 57 -23.71 -34.96 -15.10
C THR A 57 -22.27 -35.46 -15.28
N PRO A 58 -21.85 -36.51 -14.54
CA PRO A 58 -20.45 -36.96 -14.50
C PRO A 58 -19.89 -37.31 -15.89
N LYS A 59 -20.68 -38.06 -16.69
CA LYS A 59 -20.33 -38.49 -18.06
C LYS A 59 -19.91 -37.34 -18.99
N ARG A 60 -20.43 -36.13 -18.75
CA ARG A 60 -20.16 -34.94 -19.59
C ARG A 60 -18.84 -34.26 -19.23
N PHE A 61 -18.44 -34.30 -17.95
CA PHE A 61 -17.34 -33.49 -17.43
C PHE A 61 -16.08 -34.28 -17.12
N VAL A 62 -16.14 -35.61 -17.08
CA VAL A 62 -15.00 -36.48 -16.76
C VAL A 62 -13.75 -36.16 -17.59
N SER A 63 -13.89 -35.93 -18.90
CA SER A 63 -12.75 -35.63 -19.80
C SER A 63 -12.10 -34.27 -19.58
N LEU A 64 -12.70 -33.39 -18.77
CA LEU A 64 -12.15 -32.06 -18.49
C LEU A 64 -11.31 -32.02 -17.20
N PHE A 65 -11.41 -33.05 -16.36
CA PHE A 65 -10.66 -33.18 -15.11
C PHE A 65 -9.37 -34.01 -15.33
N PRO A 66 -8.39 -33.96 -14.41
CA PRO A 66 -7.26 -34.89 -14.42
C PRO A 66 -7.75 -36.34 -14.42
N GLU A 67 -7.04 -37.24 -15.10
CA GLU A 67 -7.41 -38.67 -15.15
C GLU A 67 -7.40 -39.31 -13.76
N GLU A 68 -6.59 -38.77 -12.84
CA GLU A 68 -6.47 -39.20 -11.46
C GLU A 68 -7.61 -38.71 -10.56
N ALA A 69 -8.46 -37.80 -11.04
CA ALA A 69 -9.61 -37.29 -10.29
C ALA A 69 -10.89 -38.04 -10.69
N GLU A 70 -11.57 -38.63 -9.72
CA GLU A 70 -12.80 -39.39 -9.97
C GLU A 70 -14.01 -38.45 -10.00
N VAL A 71 -14.69 -38.38 -11.15
CA VAL A 71 -15.90 -37.55 -11.31
C VAL A 71 -17.14 -38.42 -11.14
N THR A 72 -17.88 -38.22 -10.06
CA THR A 72 -19.06 -39.01 -9.67
C THR A 72 -20.28 -38.12 -9.39
N HIS A 73 -21.43 -38.72 -9.05
CA HIS A 73 -22.64 -37.94 -8.74
C HIS A 73 -22.60 -37.38 -7.31
N ASN A 74 -22.53 -38.27 -6.31
CA ASN A 74 -22.63 -37.91 -4.90
C ASN A 74 -21.45 -38.40 -4.03
N ASP A 75 -20.54 -39.23 -4.57
CA ASP A 75 -19.52 -39.90 -3.74
C ASP A 75 -18.50 -38.93 -3.13
N ALA A 76 -18.27 -37.79 -3.81
CA ALA A 76 -17.45 -36.72 -3.28
C ALA A 76 -17.96 -36.16 -1.94
N ALA A 77 -19.29 -36.21 -1.71
CA ALA A 77 -19.90 -35.75 -0.47
C ALA A 77 -19.82 -36.81 0.65
N SER A 78 -19.82 -38.10 0.33
CA SER A 78 -19.84 -39.18 1.32
C SER A 78 -18.44 -39.61 1.78
N GLN A 79 -17.47 -39.66 0.86
CA GLN A 79 -16.16 -40.29 1.12
C GLN A 79 -15.07 -39.33 1.62
N ALA A 80 -15.19 -38.03 1.35
CA ALA A 80 -14.16 -37.06 1.74
C ALA A 80 -14.47 -36.38 3.09
N ASP A 81 -13.46 -36.09 3.92
CA ASP A 81 -13.63 -35.34 5.17
C ASP A 81 -13.62 -33.82 4.96
N ILE A 82 -12.94 -33.36 3.90
CA ILE A 82 -12.88 -31.97 3.47
C ILE A 82 -13.53 -31.87 2.09
N VAL A 83 -14.57 -31.05 1.97
CA VAL A 83 -15.34 -30.87 0.75
C VAL A 83 -15.34 -29.40 0.34
N PHE A 84 -14.80 -29.11 -0.84
CA PHE A 84 -14.83 -27.78 -1.43
C PHE A 84 -16.18 -27.52 -2.10
N ILE A 85 -16.85 -26.44 -1.69
CA ILE A 85 -18.12 -26.01 -2.26
C ILE A 85 -17.85 -25.04 -3.40
N ALA A 86 -17.52 -25.58 -4.58
CA ALA A 86 -17.19 -24.84 -5.80
C ALA A 86 -18.44 -24.63 -6.69
N VAL A 87 -19.54 -24.23 -6.07
CA VAL A 87 -20.80 -23.84 -6.72
C VAL A 87 -21.18 -22.43 -6.33
N CYS A 88 -21.82 -21.70 -7.24
CA CYS A 88 -22.25 -20.32 -6.97
C CYS A 88 -23.27 -20.30 -5.82
N PRO A 89 -23.28 -19.25 -4.97
CA PRO A 89 -24.19 -19.14 -3.82
C PRO A 89 -25.67 -19.35 -4.16
N GLU A 90 -26.11 -18.88 -5.32
CA GLU A 90 -27.47 -19.05 -5.86
C GLU A 90 -27.91 -20.52 -5.96
N HIS A 91 -26.95 -21.44 -6.10
CA HIS A 91 -27.19 -22.87 -6.24
C HIS A 91 -26.93 -23.65 -4.94
N HIS A 92 -26.61 -23.00 -3.81
CA HIS A 92 -26.41 -23.72 -2.54
C HIS A 92 -27.66 -24.45 -2.08
N SER A 93 -28.85 -23.99 -2.47
CA SER A 93 -30.12 -24.67 -2.21
C SER A 93 -30.19 -26.08 -2.82
N THR A 94 -29.54 -26.31 -3.97
CA THR A 94 -29.55 -27.61 -4.65
C THR A 94 -28.65 -28.64 -3.95
N LEU A 95 -27.86 -28.23 -2.96
CA LEU A 95 -27.03 -29.13 -2.16
C LEU A 95 -27.78 -29.73 -0.96
N SER A 96 -29.04 -29.34 -0.73
CA SER A 96 -29.81 -29.75 0.46
C SER A 96 -29.98 -31.26 0.57
N ASP A 97 -30.04 -31.97 -0.56
CA ASP A 97 -30.14 -33.44 -0.60
C ASP A 97 -28.87 -34.14 -0.08
N LEU A 98 -27.74 -33.43 -0.04
CA LEU A 98 -26.47 -33.94 0.46
C LEU A 98 -26.26 -33.67 1.95
N LYS A 99 -27.23 -33.06 2.64
CA LYS A 99 -27.09 -32.64 4.05
C LYS A 99 -26.68 -33.77 4.98
N GLN A 100 -27.28 -34.94 4.83
CA GLN A 100 -26.95 -36.11 5.66
C GLN A 100 -25.55 -36.67 5.34
N ALA A 101 -25.13 -36.65 4.07
CA ALA A 101 -23.80 -37.08 3.67
C ALA A 101 -22.71 -36.11 4.16
N LEU A 102 -23.04 -34.81 4.26
CA LEU A 102 -22.12 -33.75 4.67
C LEU A 102 -22.04 -33.53 6.19
N ALA A 103 -22.86 -34.21 6.99
CA ALA A 103 -22.86 -34.11 8.43
C ALA A 103 -21.47 -34.49 9.02
N GLY A 104 -20.96 -33.66 9.94
CA GLY A 104 -19.66 -33.81 10.59
C GLY A 104 -18.44 -33.43 9.75
N LYS A 105 -18.60 -33.15 8.45
CA LYS A 105 -17.49 -32.86 7.51
C LYS A 105 -17.11 -31.38 7.51
N THR A 106 -15.93 -31.08 6.96
CA THR A 106 -15.46 -29.72 6.76
C THR A 106 -15.86 -29.23 5.36
N LEU A 107 -16.68 -28.18 5.29
CA LEU A 107 -17.09 -27.53 4.05
C LEU A 107 -16.24 -26.29 3.81
N VAL A 108 -15.49 -26.26 2.71
CA VAL A 108 -14.69 -25.10 2.34
C VAL A 108 -15.48 -24.25 1.35
N ASP A 109 -15.96 -23.09 1.81
CA ASP A 109 -16.63 -22.12 0.95
C ASP A 109 -15.60 -21.25 0.21
N VAL A 110 -15.61 -21.37 -1.12
CA VAL A 110 -14.70 -20.66 -2.04
C VAL A 110 -15.39 -19.55 -2.83
N SER A 111 -16.68 -19.31 -2.55
CA SER A 111 -17.49 -18.36 -3.32
C SER A 111 -17.06 -16.91 -3.10
N ASN A 112 -17.37 -16.03 -4.06
CA ASN A 112 -17.28 -14.58 -3.90
C ASN A 112 -18.64 -13.97 -4.21
N GLY A 113 -18.97 -12.86 -3.54
CA GLY A 113 -20.12 -12.05 -3.92
C GLY A 113 -19.92 -11.39 -5.29
N LEU A 114 -21.00 -11.14 -6.02
CA LEU A 114 -20.96 -10.39 -7.28
C LEU A 114 -20.77 -8.88 -7.06
N ARG A 115 -21.14 -8.39 -5.88
CA ARG A 115 -21.07 -6.98 -5.47
C ARG A 115 -20.58 -6.91 -4.03
N ILE A 116 -19.98 -5.77 -3.69
CA ILE A 116 -19.56 -5.49 -2.32
C ILE A 116 -20.82 -5.44 -1.45
N SER A 117 -20.87 -6.27 -0.41
CA SER A 117 -21.93 -6.24 0.59
C SER A 117 -21.40 -5.68 1.91
N GLN A 118 -22.12 -4.70 2.48
CA GLN A 118 -21.76 -4.06 3.76
C GLN A 118 -22.56 -4.61 4.94
N TYR A 119 -23.68 -5.28 4.68
CA TYR A 119 -24.63 -5.74 5.69
C TYR A 119 -25.16 -7.12 5.34
N GLY A 120 -25.61 -7.84 6.36
CA GLY A 120 -26.16 -9.19 6.23
C GLY A 120 -25.09 -10.28 6.30
N PRO A 121 -25.53 -11.54 6.33
CA PRO A 121 -24.63 -12.68 6.44
C PRO A 121 -23.79 -12.85 5.17
N SER A 122 -22.58 -13.36 5.32
CA SER A 122 -21.73 -13.78 4.20
C SER A 122 -22.26 -15.04 3.52
N ASN A 123 -21.71 -15.41 2.36
CA ASN A 123 -22.04 -16.69 1.74
C ASN A 123 -21.63 -17.89 2.61
N ALA A 124 -20.53 -17.77 3.35
CA ALA A 124 -20.08 -18.81 4.26
C ALA A 124 -20.99 -18.95 5.49
N GLU A 125 -21.53 -17.86 6.03
CA GLU A 125 -22.52 -17.89 7.12
C GLU A 125 -23.84 -18.49 6.64
N LEU A 126 -24.32 -18.11 5.45
CA LEU A 126 -25.50 -18.70 4.82
C LEU A 126 -25.34 -20.20 4.54
N LEU A 127 -24.12 -20.63 4.20
CA LEU A 127 -23.80 -22.04 4.03
C LEU A 127 -23.83 -22.78 5.38
N ALA A 128 -23.30 -22.17 6.45
CA ALA A 128 -23.33 -22.74 7.80
C ALA A 128 -24.76 -22.92 8.32
N ASP A 129 -25.63 -21.93 8.10
CA ASP A 129 -27.06 -22.02 8.47
C ASP A 129 -27.76 -23.19 7.75
N ARG A 130 -27.36 -23.49 6.52
CA ARG A 130 -27.92 -24.60 5.73
C ARG A 130 -27.42 -25.97 6.20
N PHE A 131 -26.16 -26.05 6.60
CA PHE A 131 -25.47 -27.27 7.04
C PHE A 131 -24.98 -27.15 8.49
N PRO A 132 -25.89 -27.09 9.48
CA PRO A 132 -25.53 -26.84 10.89
C PRO A 132 -24.74 -27.99 11.54
N GLU A 133 -24.77 -29.19 10.95
CA GLU A 133 -24.01 -30.35 11.42
C GLU A 133 -22.61 -30.41 10.80
N SER A 134 -22.24 -29.48 9.92
CA SER A 134 -20.95 -29.42 9.24
C SER A 134 -20.10 -28.24 9.72
N TRP A 135 -18.79 -28.33 9.56
CA TRP A 135 -17.85 -27.26 9.89
C TRP A 135 -17.55 -26.41 8.66
N VAL A 136 -18.00 -25.16 8.62
CA VAL A 136 -17.76 -24.28 7.46
C VAL A 136 -16.48 -23.47 7.64
N VAL A 137 -15.64 -23.44 6.60
CA VAL A 137 -14.41 -22.65 6.54
C VAL A 137 -14.42 -21.80 5.27
N LYS A 138 -14.25 -20.48 5.40
CA LYS A 138 -14.04 -19.58 4.27
C LYS A 138 -12.58 -19.64 3.83
N GLY A 139 -12.31 -19.94 2.56
CA GLY A 139 -10.95 -19.96 2.02
C GLY A 139 -10.91 -20.01 0.49
N PHE A 140 -9.73 -19.87 -0.11
CA PHE A 140 -9.48 -19.99 -1.56
C PHE A 140 -10.19 -18.99 -2.48
N ASN A 141 -11.11 -18.18 -1.97
CA ASN A 141 -11.84 -17.17 -2.71
C ASN A 141 -10.93 -16.03 -3.23
N THR A 142 -9.74 -15.83 -2.63
CA THR A 142 -8.73 -14.85 -3.08
C THR A 142 -7.78 -15.40 -4.15
N ILE A 143 -7.84 -16.70 -4.46
CA ILE A 143 -7.01 -17.32 -5.49
C ILE A 143 -7.79 -17.37 -6.80
N SER A 144 -7.15 -16.99 -7.91
CA SER A 144 -7.74 -17.19 -9.22
C SER A 144 -7.61 -18.65 -9.69
N ALA A 145 -8.56 -19.12 -10.50
CA ALA A 145 -8.47 -20.45 -11.12
C ALA A 145 -7.14 -20.63 -11.89
N TRP A 146 -6.64 -19.58 -12.54
CA TRP A 146 -5.36 -19.59 -13.23
C TRP A 146 -4.16 -19.82 -12.29
N SER A 147 -4.16 -19.18 -11.12
CA SER A 147 -3.11 -19.36 -10.10
C SER A 147 -3.08 -20.78 -9.54
N LEU A 148 -4.24 -21.45 -9.43
CA LEU A 148 -4.29 -22.87 -9.05
C LEU A 148 -3.65 -23.78 -10.12
N GLN A 149 -3.82 -23.46 -11.41
CA GLN A 149 -3.24 -24.26 -12.50
C GLN A 149 -1.73 -24.08 -12.64
N MET A 150 -1.24 -22.85 -12.59
CA MET A 150 0.19 -22.55 -12.80
C MET A 150 1.05 -22.77 -11.55
N GLY A 151 0.41 -22.96 -10.39
CA GLY A 151 1.06 -22.96 -9.09
C GLY A 151 1.26 -21.56 -8.52
N PRO A 152 1.51 -21.45 -7.20
CA PRO A 152 1.69 -20.18 -6.52
C PRO A 152 2.93 -19.45 -7.05
N ARG A 153 2.72 -18.35 -7.77
CA ARG A 153 3.73 -17.34 -8.07
C ARG A 153 3.28 -16.07 -7.35
N ASP A 154 3.95 -15.76 -6.25
CA ASP A 154 3.76 -14.59 -5.37
C ASP A 154 2.38 -14.42 -4.67
N GLY A 155 2.44 -14.31 -3.34
CA GLY A 155 1.57 -13.42 -2.56
C GLY A 155 0.16 -13.88 -2.16
N SER A 156 -0.31 -15.07 -2.54
CA SER A 156 -1.66 -15.54 -2.15
C SER A 156 -1.70 -15.97 -0.69
N LYS A 157 -2.15 -15.05 0.17
CA LYS A 157 -2.34 -15.18 1.62
C LYS A 157 -3.80 -15.51 1.96
N GLN A 158 -4.07 -16.51 2.81
CA GLN A 158 -5.44 -17.07 2.96
C GLN A 158 -5.92 -17.60 4.33
N VAL A 159 -7.21 -17.51 4.57
CA VAL A 159 -7.85 -17.48 5.89
C VAL A 159 -8.55 -18.78 6.32
N GLY A 160 -8.78 -18.94 7.64
CA GLY A 160 -9.87 -19.72 8.24
C GLY A 160 -9.96 -19.54 9.78
N ASP A 161 -10.97 -20.13 10.47
CA ASP A 161 -11.46 -19.96 11.90
C ASP A 161 -11.14 -21.08 12.94
N ASN A 162 -10.81 -20.75 14.20
CA ASN A 162 -10.16 -21.60 15.21
C ASN A 162 -11.01 -22.80 15.61
N SER A 163 -10.91 -23.84 14.79
CA SER A 163 -11.46 -25.17 14.97
C SER A 163 -10.49 -26.17 14.32
N LYS A 164 -10.62 -27.45 14.69
CA LYS A 164 -9.86 -28.55 14.08
C LYS A 164 -9.96 -28.53 12.54
N ALA A 165 -11.11 -28.09 12.00
CA ALA A 165 -11.38 -27.94 10.58
C ALA A 165 -10.45 -26.92 9.88
N LYS A 166 -10.23 -25.73 10.46
CA LYS A 166 -9.29 -24.75 9.88
C LYS A 166 -7.88 -25.31 9.80
N ILE A 167 -7.40 -25.93 10.88
CA ILE A 167 -6.02 -26.42 10.92
C ILE A 167 -5.78 -27.38 9.74
N SER A 168 -6.74 -28.27 9.47
CA SER A 168 -6.70 -29.16 8.31
C SER A 168 -6.72 -28.41 6.97
N VAL A 169 -7.57 -27.38 6.82
CA VAL A 169 -7.63 -26.57 5.58
C VAL A 169 -6.37 -25.75 5.37
N MET A 170 -5.77 -25.20 6.44
CA MET A 170 -4.49 -24.48 6.38
C MET A 170 -3.35 -25.40 6.00
N GLU A 171 -3.34 -26.62 6.52
CA GLU A 171 -2.33 -27.62 6.14
C GLU A 171 -2.47 -28.03 4.67
N LEU A 172 -3.71 -28.23 4.21
CA LEU A 172 -4.01 -28.45 2.80
C LEU A 172 -3.52 -27.28 1.93
N CYS A 173 -3.77 -26.05 2.35
CA CYS A 173 -3.28 -24.83 1.70
C CYS A 173 -1.74 -24.81 1.59
N ARG A 174 -1.02 -25.16 2.67
CA ARG A 174 0.45 -25.26 2.67
C ARG A 174 0.98 -26.34 1.75
N ARG A 175 0.37 -27.54 1.72
CA ARG A 175 0.77 -28.63 0.81
C ARG A 175 0.57 -28.25 -0.65
N MET A 176 -0.47 -27.48 -0.95
CA MET A 176 -0.66 -26.87 -2.26
C MET A 176 0.28 -25.68 -2.54
N GLY A 177 1.26 -25.41 -1.68
CA GLY A 177 2.29 -24.37 -1.84
C GLY A 177 1.83 -22.95 -1.55
N PHE A 178 0.62 -22.76 -1.01
CA PHE A 178 0.09 -21.44 -0.65
C PHE A 178 0.42 -21.10 0.81
N ILE A 179 0.32 -19.81 1.16
CA ILE A 179 0.58 -19.33 2.53
C ILE A 179 -0.75 -19.01 3.20
N PRO A 180 -1.21 -19.80 4.18
CA PRO A 180 -2.40 -19.43 4.91
C PRO A 180 -2.11 -18.31 5.95
N VAL A 181 -2.99 -17.31 6.02
CA VAL A 181 -3.13 -16.21 6.98
C VAL A 181 -4.49 -16.27 7.67
N ASP A 182 -4.51 -16.61 8.95
CA ASP A 182 -5.71 -16.62 9.81
C ASP A 182 -6.29 -15.21 10.03
N MET A 183 -7.62 -15.02 9.88
CA MET A 183 -8.35 -13.76 10.13
C MET A 183 -9.49 -13.94 11.14
N GLY A 184 -9.42 -14.97 11.98
CA GLY A 184 -10.35 -15.16 13.09
C GLY A 184 -11.64 -15.89 12.67
N LEU A 185 -12.76 -15.46 13.28
CA LEU A 185 -14.04 -16.18 13.28
C LEU A 185 -14.73 -16.21 11.91
N LEU A 186 -15.71 -17.10 11.74
CA LEU A 186 -16.57 -17.12 10.54
C LEU A 186 -17.26 -15.77 10.29
N SER A 187 -17.50 -14.95 11.31
CA SER A 187 -18.05 -13.58 11.15
C SER A 187 -17.15 -12.63 10.35
N SER A 188 -15.85 -12.92 10.22
CA SER A 188 -14.93 -12.17 9.35
C SER A 188 -15.10 -12.49 7.86
N SER A 189 -15.88 -13.52 7.52
CA SER A 189 -16.00 -14.04 6.14
C SER A 189 -16.57 -13.02 5.15
N LEU A 190 -17.45 -12.11 5.58
CA LEU A 190 -17.96 -11.04 4.74
C LEU A 190 -16.84 -10.10 4.26
N GLU A 191 -15.90 -9.76 5.14
CA GLU A 191 -14.75 -8.93 4.78
C GLU A 191 -13.86 -9.67 3.77
N ILE A 192 -13.67 -10.98 3.98
CA ILE A 192 -12.85 -11.84 3.11
C ILE A 192 -13.47 -11.98 1.71
N GLU A 193 -14.80 -12.06 1.62
CA GLU A 193 -15.54 -12.09 0.35
C GLU A 193 -15.43 -10.79 -0.43
N ASN A 194 -15.37 -9.66 0.28
CA ASN A 194 -15.23 -8.36 -0.34
C ASN A 194 -13.80 -8.07 -0.81
N LEU A 195 -12.77 -8.74 -0.24
CA LEU A 195 -11.35 -8.49 -0.57
C LEU A 195 -11.06 -8.50 -2.07
N PRO A 196 -11.47 -9.51 -2.88
CA PRO A 196 -11.20 -9.53 -4.31
C PRO A 196 -11.94 -8.44 -5.10
N LEU A 197 -13.01 -7.86 -4.54
CA LEU A 197 -13.84 -6.84 -5.20
C LEU A 197 -13.28 -5.43 -5.01
N TYR A 198 -12.43 -5.20 -4.01
CA TYR A 198 -11.82 -3.89 -3.78
C TYR A 198 -10.65 -3.61 -4.73
N LEU A 199 -10.85 -2.67 -5.65
CA LEU A 199 -9.75 -2.11 -6.45
C LEU A 199 -9.09 -0.94 -5.71
N PHE A 200 -7.87 -1.17 -5.21
CA PHE A 200 -6.99 -0.21 -4.54
C PHE A 200 -7.70 0.79 -3.59
N PRO A 201 -8.42 0.31 -2.55
CA PRO A 201 -9.29 1.16 -1.73
C PRO A 201 -8.53 2.31 -1.05
N SER A 202 -7.32 2.04 -0.56
CA SER A 202 -6.49 3.05 0.11
C SER A 202 -5.79 4.04 -0.83
N TRP A 203 -5.83 3.82 -2.15
CA TRP A 203 -5.16 4.67 -3.15
C TRP A 203 -6.09 5.64 -3.86
N ARG A 204 -7.41 5.52 -3.71
CA ARG A 204 -8.37 6.38 -4.41
C ARG A 204 -8.13 7.87 -4.16
N VAL A 205 -8.17 8.28 -2.89
CA VAL A 205 -8.01 9.70 -2.52
C VAL A 205 -6.57 10.21 -2.76
N PRO A 206 -5.48 9.48 -2.48
CA PRO A 206 -4.12 9.96 -2.76
C PRO A 206 -3.87 10.14 -4.26
N VAL A 207 -4.36 9.23 -5.11
CA VAL A 207 -4.22 9.34 -6.57
C VAL A 207 -5.05 10.49 -7.11
N LEU A 208 -6.32 10.62 -6.71
CA LEU A 208 -7.16 11.74 -7.11
C LEU A 208 -6.60 13.09 -6.64
N GLY A 209 -6.11 13.15 -5.41
CA GLY A 209 -5.45 14.34 -4.87
C GLY A 209 -4.17 14.70 -5.64
N THR A 210 -3.36 13.70 -5.98
CA THR A 210 -2.16 13.88 -6.82
C THR A 210 -2.53 14.43 -8.20
N LEU A 211 -3.55 13.86 -8.84
CA LEU A 211 -4.04 14.31 -10.15
C LEU A 211 -4.59 15.74 -10.09
N ALA A 212 -5.39 16.05 -9.07
CA ALA A 212 -5.94 17.39 -8.88
C ALA A 212 -4.84 18.44 -8.66
N LEU A 213 -3.84 18.13 -7.81
CA LEU A 213 -2.67 19.00 -7.63
C LEU A 213 -1.86 19.16 -8.92
N PHE A 214 -1.69 18.09 -9.68
CA PHE A 214 -0.99 18.15 -10.97
C PHE A 214 -1.72 19.06 -11.95
N ILE A 215 -3.04 18.89 -12.14
CA ILE A 215 -3.85 19.75 -13.01
C ILE A 215 -3.76 21.20 -12.56
N PHE A 216 -3.90 21.46 -11.26
CA PHE A 216 -3.82 22.82 -10.71
C PHE A 216 -2.48 23.48 -11.03
N PHE A 217 -1.36 22.86 -10.66
CA PHE A 217 -0.04 23.44 -10.91
C PHE A 217 0.30 23.49 -12.41
N TYR A 218 -0.16 22.52 -13.20
CA TYR A 218 0.03 22.53 -14.64
C TYR A 218 -0.66 23.72 -15.29
N LEU A 219 -1.94 23.96 -14.97
CA LEU A 219 -2.69 25.11 -15.47
C LEU A 219 -2.08 26.42 -14.98
N TYR A 220 -1.64 26.48 -13.72
CA TYR A 220 -0.95 27.65 -13.17
C TYR A 220 0.33 27.98 -13.94
N ASN A 221 1.20 26.99 -14.17
CA ASN A 221 2.42 27.15 -14.96
C ASN A 221 2.13 27.47 -16.42
N PHE A 222 1.10 26.85 -17.01
CA PHE A 222 0.67 27.14 -18.38
C PHE A 222 0.26 28.61 -18.55
N ILE A 223 -0.52 29.14 -17.59
CA ILE A 223 -0.94 30.55 -17.60
C ILE A 223 0.28 31.47 -17.55
N GLN A 224 1.27 31.18 -16.70
CA GLN A 224 2.45 32.03 -16.53
C GLN A 224 3.46 31.93 -17.68
N ASP A 225 3.77 30.72 -18.15
CA ASP A 225 4.90 30.49 -19.07
C ASP A 225 4.52 30.41 -20.54
N ILE A 226 3.24 30.17 -20.85
CA ILE A 226 2.78 29.99 -22.21
C ILE A 226 1.73 31.06 -22.56
N LEU A 227 0.67 31.16 -21.76
CA LEU A 227 -0.45 32.06 -22.07
C LEU A 227 -0.07 33.53 -21.94
N GLN A 228 0.59 33.93 -20.85
CA GLN A 228 0.95 35.33 -20.63
C GLN A 228 1.88 35.90 -21.73
N PRO A 229 2.98 35.24 -22.12
CA PRO A 229 3.85 35.75 -23.18
C PRO A 229 3.17 35.73 -24.56
N TYR A 230 2.26 34.78 -24.79
CA TYR A 230 1.47 34.71 -26.01
C TYR A 230 0.52 35.91 -26.14
N VAL A 231 -0.23 36.22 -25.08
CA VAL A 231 -1.20 37.32 -25.07
C VAL A 231 -0.53 38.69 -25.09
N THR A 232 0.55 38.87 -24.34
CA THR A 232 1.18 40.21 -24.17
C THR A 232 2.23 40.55 -25.21
N ALA A 233 2.94 39.56 -25.75
CA ALA A 233 4.08 39.78 -26.66
C ALA A 233 3.98 38.99 -27.97
N GLY A 234 2.89 38.25 -28.21
CA GLY A 234 2.70 37.44 -29.43
C GLY A 234 3.68 36.27 -29.57
N LYS A 235 4.40 35.89 -28.50
CA LYS A 235 5.44 34.85 -28.55
C LYS A 235 4.84 33.46 -28.37
N ASN A 236 5.11 32.55 -29.31
CA ASN A 236 4.63 31.18 -29.25
C ASN A 236 5.60 30.27 -28.48
N PHE A 237 5.19 29.80 -27.30
CA PHE A 237 5.96 28.86 -26.45
C PHE A 237 5.24 27.53 -26.20
N PHE A 238 4.28 27.14 -27.05
CA PHE A 238 3.49 25.91 -26.85
C PHE A 238 4.35 24.63 -26.83
N TYR A 239 5.54 24.64 -27.44
CA TYR A 239 6.50 23.52 -27.37
C TYR A 239 6.98 23.19 -25.95
N LYS A 240 6.79 24.10 -24.98
CA LYS A 240 7.17 23.89 -23.57
C LYS A 240 6.24 22.94 -22.83
N MET A 241 5.00 22.77 -23.30
CA MET A 241 3.95 21.97 -22.65
C MET A 241 4.35 20.53 -22.30
N PRO A 242 5.02 19.76 -23.18
CA PRO A 242 5.24 18.33 -22.92
C PRO A 242 6.35 18.05 -21.91
N ILE A 243 7.38 18.91 -21.82
CA ILE A 243 8.57 18.67 -21.00
C ILE A 243 8.77 19.75 -19.95
N GLU A 244 8.87 21.01 -20.33
CA GLU A 244 9.17 22.10 -19.39
C GLU A 244 8.04 22.32 -18.39
N THR A 245 6.80 22.46 -18.87
CA THR A 245 5.64 22.68 -17.99
C THR A 245 5.41 21.48 -17.06
N VAL A 246 5.60 20.26 -17.57
CA VAL A 246 5.55 19.04 -16.75
C VAL A 246 6.66 19.04 -15.69
N ASN A 247 7.89 19.40 -16.06
CA ASN A 247 9.04 19.38 -15.16
C ASN A 247 9.03 20.49 -14.08
N VAL A 248 8.24 21.55 -14.26
CA VAL A 248 7.96 22.53 -13.19
C VAL A 248 6.79 22.07 -12.31
N THR A 249 5.85 21.31 -12.87
CA THR A 249 4.66 20.81 -12.17
C THR A 249 4.97 19.63 -11.25
N LEU A 250 5.72 18.63 -11.72
CA LEU A 250 6.06 17.43 -10.94
C LEU A 250 6.73 17.71 -9.59
N PRO A 251 7.80 18.54 -9.48
CA PRO A 251 8.41 18.84 -8.18
C PRO A 251 7.46 19.63 -7.26
N SER A 252 6.59 20.46 -7.83
CA SER A 252 5.57 21.20 -7.09
C SER A 252 4.59 20.25 -6.40
N VAL A 253 4.07 19.28 -7.15
CA VAL A 253 3.18 18.23 -6.63
C VAL A 253 3.91 17.36 -5.61
N ALA A 254 5.14 16.93 -5.91
CA ALA A 254 5.93 16.09 -5.01
C ALA A 254 6.15 16.75 -3.64
N LEU A 255 6.60 18.01 -3.62
CA LEU A 255 6.91 18.71 -2.37
C LEU A 255 5.66 19.01 -1.53
N VAL A 256 4.53 19.32 -2.17
CA VAL A 256 3.24 19.47 -1.48
C VAL A 256 2.77 18.13 -0.90
N LEU A 257 2.79 17.04 -1.68
CA LEU A 257 2.42 15.71 -1.21
C LEU A 257 3.29 15.26 -0.04
N LEU A 258 4.61 15.45 -0.13
CA LEU A 258 5.53 15.14 0.96
C LEU A 258 5.18 15.92 2.24
N SER A 259 4.82 17.19 2.11
CA SER A 259 4.37 18.00 3.25
C SER A 259 3.06 17.46 3.84
N LEU A 260 2.11 17.03 3.01
CA LEU A 260 0.85 16.41 3.43
C LEU A 260 1.02 15.03 4.09
N VAL A 261 2.18 14.37 3.95
CA VAL A 261 2.52 13.16 4.72
C VAL A 261 2.78 13.50 6.20
N TYR A 262 3.48 14.61 6.47
CA TYR A 262 3.93 14.96 7.82
C TYR A 262 2.97 15.89 8.57
N LEU A 263 2.21 16.71 7.85
CA LEU A 263 1.22 17.63 8.41
C LEU A 263 0.19 16.99 9.37
N PRO A 264 -0.48 15.86 9.05
CA PRO A 264 -1.48 15.28 9.96
C PRO A 264 -0.85 14.81 11.28
N GLY A 265 0.42 14.40 11.26
CA GLY A 265 1.16 14.05 12.48
C GLY A 265 1.41 15.27 13.39
N LEU A 266 1.60 16.46 12.81
CA LEU A 266 1.69 17.71 13.55
C LEU A 266 0.32 18.10 14.11
N CYS A 267 -0.73 18.07 13.29
CA CYS A 267 -2.10 18.35 13.74
C CYS A 267 -2.50 17.45 14.92
N ALA A 268 -2.21 16.15 14.83
CA ALA A 268 -2.44 15.19 15.91
C ALA A 268 -1.67 15.54 17.20
N ALA A 269 -0.40 15.95 17.08
CA ALA A 269 0.41 16.36 18.24
C ALA A 269 -0.11 17.65 18.90
N PHE A 270 -0.50 18.65 18.10
CA PHE A 270 -1.12 19.87 18.61
C PHE A 270 -2.47 19.59 19.27
N LEU A 271 -3.29 18.71 18.68
CA LEU A 271 -4.57 18.31 19.28
C LEU A 271 -4.36 17.57 20.61
N GLN A 272 -3.37 16.68 20.70
CA GLN A 272 -2.99 16.01 21.95
C GLN A 272 -2.58 17.03 23.03
N LEU A 273 -1.78 18.05 22.67
CA LEU A 273 -1.37 19.11 23.59
C LEU A 273 -2.55 19.96 24.06
N TRP A 274 -3.47 20.28 23.15
CA TRP A 274 -4.67 21.08 23.43
C TRP A 274 -5.64 20.33 24.34
N LEU A 275 -5.93 19.06 24.02
CA LEU A 275 -6.80 18.19 24.82
C LEU A 275 -6.15 17.78 26.15
N GLY A 276 -4.83 17.71 26.20
CA GLY A 276 -4.08 17.29 27.39
C GLY A 276 -4.25 15.82 27.76
N THR A 277 -4.62 14.96 26.79
CA THR A 277 -4.75 13.51 26.94
C THR A 277 -4.53 12.83 25.58
N LYS A 278 -4.11 11.56 25.59
CA LYS A 278 -4.00 10.71 24.39
C LYS A 278 -5.21 9.77 24.19
N TYR A 279 -6.10 9.67 25.17
CA TYR A 279 -7.16 8.66 25.20
C TYR A 279 -8.43 9.09 24.45
N LYS A 280 -8.53 10.36 24.06
CA LYS A 280 -9.59 10.84 23.17
C LYS A 280 -9.27 10.47 21.72
N ARG A 281 -10.24 9.84 21.04
CA ARG A 281 -10.15 9.51 19.62
C ARG A 281 -9.98 10.78 18.78
N PHE A 282 -9.19 10.70 17.72
CA PHE A 282 -9.10 11.78 16.74
C PHE A 282 -10.41 11.94 15.96
N PRO A 283 -10.72 13.14 15.45
CA PRO A 283 -11.79 13.31 14.48
C PRO A 283 -11.59 12.39 13.27
N ASP A 284 -12.67 11.84 12.73
CA ASP A 284 -12.61 10.80 11.68
C ASP A 284 -11.81 11.26 10.44
N TRP A 285 -11.90 12.54 10.05
CA TRP A 285 -11.14 13.08 8.92
C TRP A 285 -9.62 13.01 9.14
N LEU A 286 -9.15 13.23 10.38
CA LEU A 286 -7.73 13.22 10.71
C LEU A 286 -7.23 11.78 10.82
N ASP A 287 -8.04 10.89 11.39
CA ASP A 287 -7.75 9.47 11.49
C ASP A 287 -7.60 8.84 10.09
N GLN A 288 -8.57 9.09 9.20
CA GLN A 288 -8.50 8.69 7.79
C GLN A 288 -7.23 9.22 7.14
N TRP A 289 -6.92 10.51 7.26
CA TRP A 289 -5.69 11.08 6.68
C TRP A 289 -4.41 10.43 7.22
N LEU A 290 -4.34 10.11 8.52
CA LEU A 290 -3.20 9.44 9.12
C LEU A 290 -2.94 8.04 8.53
N THR A 291 -3.98 7.31 8.13
CA THR A 291 -3.87 5.99 7.48
C THR A 291 -3.31 6.05 6.05
N MET A 292 -3.41 7.22 5.41
CA MET A 292 -3.11 7.41 3.99
C MET A 292 -1.69 7.93 3.73
N ARG A 293 -0.93 8.19 4.81
CA ARG A 293 0.43 8.76 4.74
C ARG A 293 1.38 7.94 3.87
N LYS A 294 1.27 6.61 3.90
CA LYS A 294 2.09 5.71 3.08
C LYS A 294 1.86 5.98 1.58
N GLN A 295 0.60 6.05 1.16
CA GLN A 295 0.20 6.23 -0.24
C GLN A 295 0.59 7.63 -0.74
N LEU A 296 0.35 8.67 0.07
CA LEU A 296 0.80 10.04 -0.25
C LEU A 296 2.32 10.12 -0.42
N GLY A 297 3.08 9.46 0.46
CA GLY A 297 4.55 9.41 0.38
C GLY A 297 5.04 8.70 -0.88
N LEU A 298 4.40 7.60 -1.29
CA LEU A 298 4.74 6.89 -2.53
C LEU A 298 4.38 7.69 -3.78
N CYS A 299 3.24 8.40 -3.79
CA CYS A 299 2.89 9.33 -4.88
C CYS A 299 3.89 10.49 -4.97
N SER A 300 4.29 11.06 -3.83
CA SER A 300 5.34 12.08 -3.76
C SER A 300 6.65 11.55 -4.36
N PHE A 301 7.08 10.36 -3.96
CA PHE A 301 8.32 9.74 -4.45
C PHE A 301 8.29 9.52 -5.96
N LEU A 302 7.18 8.99 -6.51
CA LEU A 302 7.00 8.82 -7.95
C LEU A 302 7.15 10.16 -8.68
N CYS A 303 6.50 11.22 -8.20
CA CYS A 303 6.61 12.55 -8.79
C CYS A 303 8.06 13.09 -8.73
N SER A 304 8.77 12.85 -7.63
CA SER A 304 10.19 13.23 -7.48
C SER A 304 11.11 12.48 -8.46
N VAL A 305 10.90 11.18 -8.66
CA VAL A 305 11.67 10.37 -9.61
C VAL A 305 11.42 10.84 -11.04
N LEU A 306 10.15 11.06 -11.41
CA LEU A 306 9.82 11.62 -12.71
C LEU A 306 10.47 13.00 -12.89
N HIS A 307 10.36 13.89 -11.91
CA HIS A 307 11.05 15.20 -11.96
C HIS A 307 12.57 15.06 -12.19
N ALA A 308 13.23 14.11 -11.52
CA ALA A 308 14.65 13.85 -11.73
C ALA A 308 14.94 13.41 -13.17
N ILE A 309 14.17 12.46 -13.71
CA ILE A 309 14.30 11.99 -15.10
C ILE A 309 14.10 13.14 -16.09
N TYR A 310 13.02 13.89 -15.96
CA TYR A 310 12.73 15.03 -16.84
C TYR A 310 13.84 16.09 -16.77
N SER A 311 14.39 16.34 -15.58
CA SER A 311 15.49 17.29 -15.37
C SER A 311 16.80 16.83 -16.02
N LEU A 312 17.14 15.55 -15.89
CA LEU A 312 18.33 14.96 -16.54
C LEU A 312 18.21 14.97 -18.07
N CYS A 313 16.99 14.88 -18.61
CA CYS A 313 16.74 14.93 -20.05
C CYS A 313 16.74 16.36 -20.63
N LEU A 314 16.77 17.42 -19.82
CA LEU A 314 16.69 18.81 -20.31
C LEU A 314 17.73 19.15 -21.39
N PRO A 315 19.03 18.76 -21.27
CA PRO A 315 20.05 19.05 -22.28
C PRO A 315 19.86 18.30 -23.60
N MET A 316 19.16 17.15 -23.59
CA MET A 316 18.94 16.32 -24.79
C MET A 316 17.90 16.92 -25.76
N ARG A 317 17.15 17.93 -25.32
CA ARG A 317 16.05 18.51 -26.10
C ARG A 317 16.58 19.38 -27.22
N LYS A 318 15.94 19.30 -28.40
CA LYS A 318 16.27 20.19 -29.53
C LYS A 318 16.14 21.67 -29.18
N SER A 319 15.14 22.05 -28.39
CA SER A 319 14.96 23.44 -27.93
C SER A 319 16.15 23.93 -27.12
N ALA A 320 16.63 23.15 -26.16
CA ALA A 320 17.81 23.48 -25.35
C ALA A 320 19.07 23.62 -26.22
N ARG A 321 19.24 22.73 -27.21
CA ARG A 321 20.35 22.82 -28.16
C ARG A 321 20.30 24.11 -28.99
N TYR A 322 19.13 24.49 -29.50
CA TYR A 322 18.99 25.74 -30.26
C TYR A 322 19.22 26.97 -29.39
N GLU A 323 18.72 26.99 -28.15
CA GLU A 323 18.97 28.08 -27.21
C GLU A 323 20.47 28.23 -26.91
N LEU A 324 21.17 27.13 -26.64
CA LEU A 324 22.61 27.13 -26.41
C LEU A 324 23.39 27.68 -27.62
N LEU A 325 23.05 27.23 -28.84
CA LEU A 325 23.69 27.70 -30.07
C LEU A 325 23.44 29.20 -30.31
N ASN A 326 22.22 29.68 -30.07
CA ASN A 326 21.89 31.10 -30.21
C ASN A 326 22.63 31.97 -29.18
N LEU A 327 22.77 31.47 -27.93
CA LEU A 327 23.53 32.16 -26.89
C LEU A 327 25.02 32.22 -27.22
N ALA A 328 25.60 31.12 -27.71
CA ALA A 328 27.00 31.07 -28.14
C ALA A 328 27.27 32.02 -29.32
N PHE A 329 26.39 32.02 -30.33
CA PHE A 329 26.49 32.95 -31.46
C PHE A 329 26.44 34.42 -31.00
N LYS A 330 25.50 34.74 -30.10
CA LYS A 330 25.36 36.08 -29.54
C LYS A 330 26.61 36.49 -28.75
N GLN A 331 27.15 35.60 -27.92
CA GLN A 331 28.37 35.86 -27.14
C GLN A 331 29.55 36.24 -28.03
N VAL A 332 29.76 35.50 -29.13
CA VAL A 332 30.82 35.79 -30.10
C VAL A 332 30.59 37.13 -30.79
N ASN A 333 29.35 37.40 -31.20
CA ASN A 333 28.99 38.67 -31.84
C ASN A 333 29.17 39.88 -30.91
N ASP A 334 28.91 39.70 -29.61
CA ASP A 334 29.08 40.74 -28.60
C ASP A 334 30.55 40.89 -28.14
N GLY A 335 31.48 40.09 -28.68
CA GLY A 335 32.93 40.16 -28.38
C GLY A 335 33.30 39.69 -26.96
N VAL A 336 32.45 38.88 -26.33
CA VAL A 336 32.65 38.45 -24.93
C VAL A 336 33.44 37.14 -24.88
N GLU A 337 34.69 37.20 -24.40
CA GLU A 337 35.58 36.03 -24.30
C GLU A 337 35.19 35.07 -23.18
N ILE A 338 34.89 35.60 -21.98
CA ILE A 338 34.58 34.79 -20.78
C ILE A 338 33.19 35.16 -20.29
N SER A 339 32.26 34.20 -20.33
CA SER A 339 30.89 34.35 -19.85
C SER A 339 30.65 33.72 -18.47
N TRP A 340 31.72 33.43 -17.73
CA TRP A 340 31.67 32.79 -16.41
C TRP A 340 31.01 33.71 -15.37
N ASP A 341 30.12 33.13 -14.56
CA ASP A 341 29.39 33.82 -13.50
C ASP A 341 29.39 32.95 -12.24
N ASP A 342 30.24 33.31 -11.29
CA ASP A 342 30.47 32.54 -10.05
C ASP A 342 29.16 32.31 -9.28
N GLU A 343 28.32 33.33 -9.14
CA GLU A 343 27.07 33.23 -8.37
C GLU A 343 26.11 32.23 -9.01
N LYS A 344 25.94 32.29 -10.34
CA LYS A 344 25.07 31.35 -11.06
C LYS A 344 25.57 29.92 -10.98
N VAL A 345 26.90 29.73 -11.05
CA VAL A 345 27.53 28.41 -10.94
C VAL A 345 27.32 27.85 -9.54
N TRP A 346 27.68 28.58 -8.48
CA TRP A 346 27.46 28.15 -7.10
C TRP A 346 26.01 27.82 -6.81
N ARG A 347 25.07 28.66 -7.27
CA ARG A 347 23.64 28.37 -7.13
C ARG A 347 23.29 27.01 -7.74
N MET A 348 23.71 26.77 -8.98
CA MET A 348 23.45 25.53 -9.72
C MET A 348 23.97 24.29 -8.98
N GLU A 349 25.24 24.31 -8.61
CA GLU A 349 25.91 23.19 -7.92
C GLU A 349 25.24 22.87 -6.59
N LEU A 350 24.89 23.90 -5.81
CA LEU A 350 24.28 23.73 -4.50
C LEU A 350 22.88 23.12 -4.59
N TYR A 351 21.97 23.70 -5.40
CA TYR A 351 20.61 23.16 -5.44
C TYR A 351 20.59 21.77 -6.08
N LEU A 352 21.43 21.49 -7.07
CA LEU A 352 21.51 20.18 -7.70
C LEU A 352 21.98 19.11 -6.69
N SER A 353 23.07 19.37 -5.97
CA SER A 353 23.61 18.47 -4.95
C SER A 353 22.60 18.15 -3.85
N VAL A 354 21.94 19.19 -3.30
CA VAL A 354 20.90 19.01 -2.28
C VAL A 354 19.70 18.23 -2.82
N GLY A 355 19.31 18.46 -4.08
CA GLY A 355 18.23 17.72 -4.75
C GLY A 355 18.52 16.22 -4.88
N ILE A 356 19.76 15.86 -5.25
CA ILE A 356 20.20 14.47 -5.35
C ILE A 356 20.14 13.79 -3.98
N MET A 357 20.65 14.43 -2.93
CA MET A 357 20.65 13.87 -1.58
C MET A 357 19.22 13.77 -1.01
N ALA A 358 18.33 14.72 -1.31
CA ALA A 358 16.91 14.63 -0.97
C ALA A 358 16.23 13.42 -1.64
N LEU A 359 16.49 13.19 -2.93
CA LEU A 359 15.97 12.02 -3.65
C LEU A 359 16.53 10.70 -3.09
N GLY A 360 17.81 10.69 -2.67
CA GLY A 360 18.42 9.55 -2.00
C GLY A 360 17.70 9.18 -0.69
N LEU A 361 17.38 10.17 0.14
CA LEU A 361 16.59 9.97 1.36
C LEU A 361 15.17 9.47 1.03
N LEU A 362 14.48 10.08 0.06
CA LEU A 362 13.14 9.63 -0.35
C LEU A 362 13.15 8.19 -0.87
N SER A 363 14.21 7.78 -1.56
CA SER A 363 14.38 6.40 -2.04
C SER A 363 14.48 5.40 -0.87
N LEU A 364 15.19 5.76 0.21
CA LEU A 364 15.26 4.95 1.42
C LEU A 364 13.88 4.81 2.11
N LEU A 365 13.08 5.88 2.15
CA LEU A 365 11.71 5.84 2.67
C LEU A 365 10.80 4.93 1.81
N ALA A 366 10.97 4.98 0.48
CA ALA A 366 10.21 4.14 -0.44
C ALA A 366 10.58 2.65 -0.30
N ILE A 367 11.86 2.32 -0.21
CA ILE A 367 12.35 0.94 -0.03
C ILE A 367 11.82 0.36 1.29
N THR A 368 11.89 1.13 2.38
CA THR A 368 11.38 0.68 3.69
C THR A 368 9.85 0.61 3.77
N SER A 369 9.13 1.08 2.73
CA SER A 369 7.68 0.92 2.59
C SER A 369 7.27 -0.40 1.94
N LEU A 370 8.23 -1.15 1.37
CA LEU A 370 8.01 -2.50 0.84
C LEU A 370 7.71 -3.47 1.99
N PRO A 371 6.65 -4.29 1.92
CA PRO A 371 6.31 -5.20 3.01
C PRO A 371 7.43 -6.17 3.39
N SER A 372 8.26 -6.61 2.43
CA SER A 372 9.41 -7.49 2.67
C SER A 372 10.49 -6.85 3.56
N VAL A 373 10.65 -5.53 3.49
CA VAL A 373 11.60 -4.77 4.32
C VAL A 373 10.92 -4.27 5.59
N ALA A 374 9.70 -3.74 5.50
CA ALA A 374 8.98 -3.22 6.66
C ALA A 374 8.76 -4.30 7.74
N ASN A 375 8.58 -5.55 7.34
CA ASN A 375 8.35 -6.67 8.28
C ASN A 375 9.63 -7.21 8.94
N THR A 376 10.82 -6.84 8.46
CA THR A 376 12.11 -7.27 9.06
C THR A 376 12.69 -6.26 10.03
N VAL A 377 12.16 -5.04 10.02
CA VAL A 377 12.66 -3.88 10.77
C VAL A 377 11.80 -3.69 12.03
N ASN A 378 12.44 -3.43 13.18
CA ASN A 378 11.68 -3.20 14.41
C ASN A 378 11.03 -1.81 14.42
N TRP A 379 10.08 -1.58 15.33
CA TRP A 379 9.33 -0.31 15.36
C TRP A 379 10.21 0.93 15.58
N ARG A 380 11.33 0.82 16.31
CA ARG A 380 12.24 1.95 16.54
C ARG A 380 12.99 2.34 15.27
N GLU A 381 13.53 1.35 14.57
CA GLU A 381 14.21 1.55 13.28
C GLU A 381 13.23 2.07 12.22
N PHE A 382 12.04 1.48 12.13
CA PHE A 382 10.99 1.92 11.21
C PHE A 382 10.59 3.37 11.49
N SER A 383 10.38 3.72 12.77
CA SER A 383 10.06 5.10 13.16
C SER A 383 11.23 6.06 12.90
N PHE A 384 12.47 5.64 13.07
CA PHE A 384 13.63 6.48 12.77
C PHE A 384 13.70 6.81 11.28
N VAL A 385 13.53 5.82 10.40
CA VAL A 385 13.52 6.03 8.95
C VAL A 385 12.30 6.89 8.55
N GLN A 386 11.09 6.43 8.84
CA GLN A 386 9.87 7.06 8.34
C GLN A 386 9.55 8.42 8.99
N SER A 387 10.05 8.69 10.20
CA SER A 387 9.90 10.00 10.84
C SER A 387 11.15 10.86 10.73
N THR A 388 12.30 10.43 11.27
CA THR A 388 13.48 11.31 11.38
C THR A 388 14.08 11.59 10.01
N LEU A 389 14.43 10.54 9.25
CA LEU A 389 14.93 10.71 7.88
C LEU A 389 13.85 11.30 6.96
N GLY A 390 12.59 11.05 7.27
CA GLY A 390 11.44 11.71 6.65
C GLY A 390 11.45 13.24 6.72
N TYR A 391 11.58 13.79 7.92
CA TYR A 391 11.70 15.25 8.10
C TYR A 391 13.01 15.79 7.51
N CYS A 392 14.10 15.03 7.54
CA CYS A 392 15.34 15.40 6.84
C CYS A 392 15.11 15.50 5.34
N ALA A 393 14.42 14.53 4.72
CA ALA A 393 14.08 14.55 3.30
C ALA A 393 13.22 15.78 2.94
N LEU A 394 12.20 16.09 3.75
CA LEU A 394 11.37 17.29 3.55
C LEU A 394 12.19 18.58 3.66
N ALA A 395 13.05 18.69 4.69
CA ALA A 395 13.92 19.86 4.87
C ALA A 395 14.87 20.03 3.68
N MET A 396 15.51 18.95 3.23
CA MET A 396 16.41 18.97 2.09
C MET A 396 15.70 19.31 0.78
N ALA A 397 14.53 18.74 0.51
CA ALA A 397 13.73 19.09 -0.67
C ALA A 397 13.30 20.57 -0.65
N THR A 398 12.97 21.10 0.54
CA THR A 398 12.65 22.52 0.72
C THR A 398 13.87 23.41 0.45
N ILE A 399 15.05 23.04 0.98
CA ILE A 399 16.31 23.75 0.75
C ILE A 399 16.69 23.72 -0.74
N HIS A 400 16.52 22.57 -1.42
CA HIS A 400 16.72 22.45 -2.86
C HIS A 400 15.87 23.49 -3.63
N THR A 401 14.58 23.63 -3.32
CA THR A 401 13.71 24.63 -3.95
C THR A 401 14.09 26.07 -3.57
N LEU A 402 14.52 26.33 -2.33
CA LEU A 402 14.98 27.65 -1.91
C LEU A 402 16.24 28.09 -2.63
N LEU A 403 17.23 27.20 -2.76
CA LEU A 403 18.47 27.46 -3.48
C LEU A 403 18.21 27.63 -4.99
N PHE A 404 17.25 26.89 -5.56
CA PHE A 404 16.78 27.13 -6.92
C PHE A 404 16.15 28.52 -7.10
N GLY A 405 15.34 28.94 -6.12
CA GLY A 405 14.71 30.26 -6.09
C GLY A 405 15.71 31.40 -5.93
N TRP A 406 16.70 31.26 -5.05
CA TRP A 406 17.75 32.24 -4.76
C TRP A 406 17.16 33.66 -4.61
N ASN A 407 17.56 34.60 -5.47
CA ASN A 407 17.06 35.98 -5.51
C ASN A 407 15.81 36.17 -6.40
N ARG A 408 15.32 35.14 -7.09
CA ARG A 408 14.19 35.25 -8.05
C ARG A 408 12.90 35.70 -7.39
N ALA A 409 12.72 35.45 -6.09
CA ALA A 409 11.56 35.89 -5.33
C ALA A 409 11.42 37.42 -5.26
N PHE A 410 12.54 38.14 -5.36
CA PHE A 410 12.61 39.59 -5.23
C PHE A 410 12.63 40.32 -6.58
N ILE A 411 12.55 39.59 -7.69
CA ILE A 411 12.55 40.17 -9.04
C ILE A 411 11.10 40.43 -9.48
N PRO A 412 10.65 41.69 -9.63
CA PRO A 412 9.27 42.00 -10.00
C PRO A 412 8.82 41.38 -11.33
N ALA A 413 9.75 41.23 -12.28
CA ALA A 413 9.49 40.61 -13.58
C ALA A 413 9.08 39.12 -13.52
N GLN A 414 9.28 38.45 -12.38
CA GLN A 414 8.84 37.06 -12.17
C GLN A 414 7.34 36.97 -11.84
N TYR A 415 6.68 38.07 -11.48
CA TYR A 415 5.27 38.11 -11.08
C TYR A 415 4.35 38.38 -12.28
N ARG A 416 4.27 37.40 -13.19
CA ARG A 416 3.44 37.51 -14.41
C ARG A 416 1.96 37.49 -14.06
N PHE A 417 1.20 38.45 -14.58
CA PHE A 417 -0.21 38.67 -14.21
C PHE A 417 -0.43 38.79 -12.68
N PHE A 418 0.53 39.38 -11.96
CA PHE A 418 0.51 39.50 -10.49
C PHE A 418 0.52 38.16 -9.74
N LEU A 419 0.67 37.04 -10.44
CA LEU A 419 0.78 35.73 -9.84
C LEU A 419 2.24 35.50 -9.41
N PRO A 420 2.49 34.99 -8.18
CA PRO A 420 3.84 34.68 -7.75
C PRO A 420 4.42 33.52 -8.56
N PRO A 421 5.76 33.44 -8.73
CA PRO A 421 6.38 32.27 -9.32
C PRO A 421 6.04 31.00 -8.52
N THR A 422 5.80 29.90 -9.22
CA THR A 422 5.24 28.65 -8.65
C THR A 422 6.01 28.12 -7.45
N PHE A 423 7.34 28.26 -7.43
CA PHE A 423 8.16 27.78 -6.32
C PHE A 423 7.82 28.48 -4.99
N LEU A 424 7.40 29.75 -5.00
CA LEU A 424 6.98 30.47 -3.79
C LEU A 424 5.68 29.89 -3.23
N LEU A 425 4.71 29.60 -4.11
CA LEU A 425 3.43 29.00 -3.72
C LEU A 425 3.65 27.62 -3.08
N VAL A 426 4.54 26.81 -3.67
CA VAL A 426 4.86 25.46 -3.21
C VAL A 426 5.56 25.47 -1.84
N LEU A 427 6.41 26.45 -1.56
CA LEU A 427 7.18 26.53 -0.31
C LEU A 427 6.34 26.78 0.94
N ILE A 428 5.12 27.32 0.80
CA ILE A 428 4.24 27.67 1.92
C ILE A 428 4.00 26.47 2.85
N LEU A 429 3.58 25.34 2.28
CA LEU A 429 3.19 24.16 3.07
C LEU A 429 4.39 23.46 3.75
N PRO A 430 5.52 23.20 3.07
CA PRO A 430 6.74 22.71 3.71
C PRO A 430 7.22 23.60 4.85
N PHE A 431 7.19 24.93 4.69
CA PHE A 431 7.58 25.84 5.76
C PHE A 431 6.67 25.73 6.98
N LEU A 432 5.35 25.69 6.78
CA LEU A 432 4.40 25.50 7.87
C LEU A 432 4.66 24.18 8.62
N VAL A 433 4.95 23.10 7.90
CA VAL A 433 5.26 21.79 8.49
C VAL A 433 6.59 21.83 9.26
N LEU A 434 7.65 22.39 8.68
CA LEU A 434 8.96 22.46 9.32
C LEU A 434 8.95 23.37 10.55
N LEU A 435 8.28 24.53 10.48
CA LEU A 435 8.10 25.44 11.62
C LEU A 435 7.26 24.79 12.72
N GLY A 436 6.16 24.13 12.37
CA GLY A 436 5.34 23.37 13.31
C GLY A 436 6.15 22.25 13.99
N ARG A 437 7.02 21.58 13.23
CA ARG A 437 7.92 20.57 13.79
C ARG A 437 8.93 21.17 14.77
N LEU A 438 9.53 22.31 14.43
CA LEU A 438 10.45 23.02 15.33
C LEU A 438 9.75 23.45 16.61
N ALA A 439 8.51 23.96 16.53
CA ALA A 439 7.71 24.32 17.70
C ALA A 439 7.47 23.12 18.65
N LEU A 440 7.26 21.92 18.10
CA LEU A 440 7.11 20.69 18.90
C LEU A 440 8.43 20.16 19.49
N LEU A 441 9.58 20.59 18.96
CA LEU A 441 10.90 20.22 19.48
C LEU A 441 11.37 21.13 20.62
N VAL A 442 10.73 22.30 20.82
CA VAL A 442 11.02 23.18 21.96
C VAL A 442 10.89 22.38 23.27
N PRO A 443 11.89 22.40 24.17
CA PRO A 443 11.96 21.48 25.31
C PRO A 443 10.69 21.42 26.17
N CYS A 444 10.07 22.57 26.46
CA CYS A 444 8.85 22.64 27.27
C CYS A 444 7.66 21.94 26.59
N VAL A 445 7.50 22.12 25.28
CA VAL A 445 6.43 21.50 24.49
C VAL A 445 6.71 20.00 24.33
N ALA A 446 7.95 19.64 24.00
CA ALA A 446 8.38 18.26 23.81
C ALA A 446 8.22 17.42 25.08
N GLN A 447 8.58 17.96 26.24
CA GLN A 447 8.44 17.29 27.53
C GLN A 447 6.95 17.04 27.85
N ARG A 448 6.11 18.05 27.68
CA ARG A 448 4.67 17.93 27.90
C ARG A 448 4.02 16.91 26.96
N LEU A 449 4.36 16.94 25.68
CA LEU A 449 3.87 15.96 24.71
C LEU A 449 4.33 14.54 25.06
N ARG A 450 5.57 14.38 25.53
CA ARG A 450 6.12 13.09 25.98
C ARG A 450 5.37 12.56 27.20
N GLN A 451 5.02 13.42 28.16
CA GLN A 451 4.21 13.06 29.32
C GLN A 451 2.81 12.58 28.89
N ILE A 452 2.12 13.33 28.02
CA ILE A 452 0.80 12.94 27.49
C ILE A 452 0.87 11.59 26.79
N ARG A 453 1.88 11.36 25.96
CA ARG A 453 2.09 10.07 25.28
C ARG A 453 2.38 8.91 26.24
N ARG A 454 2.97 9.19 27.40
CA ARG A 454 3.16 8.24 28.51
C ARG A 454 1.91 8.03 29.37
N GLY A 455 0.81 8.74 29.11
CA GLY A 455 -0.47 8.56 29.81
C GLY A 455 -0.83 9.68 30.79
N TRP A 456 -0.14 10.82 30.75
CA TRP A 456 -0.52 11.98 31.55
C TRP A 456 -1.82 12.62 31.07
N GLU A 457 -2.72 12.97 32.00
CA GLU A 457 -3.97 13.69 31.73
C GLU A 457 -4.05 14.99 32.52
N LYS A 458 -4.56 16.05 31.88
CA LYS A 458 -4.72 17.37 32.52
C LYS A 458 -5.76 17.37 33.66
N SER A 459 -6.73 16.44 33.65
CA SER A 459 -7.88 16.43 34.56
C SER A 459 -7.84 15.34 35.65
N HIS A 460 -6.91 14.38 35.58
CA HIS A 460 -6.74 13.37 36.63
C HIS A 460 -5.35 13.48 37.25
N HIS A 461 -5.26 14.15 38.41
CA HIS A 461 -4.17 13.89 39.35
C HIS A 461 -4.34 12.48 39.91
N ILE A 462 -3.85 11.46 39.20
CA ILE A 462 -3.64 10.16 39.82
C ILE A 462 -2.48 10.37 40.80
N ARG A 463 -2.82 10.62 42.06
CA ARG A 463 -1.89 10.55 43.18
C ARG A 463 -1.53 9.07 43.31
N PHE A 464 -0.39 8.67 42.73
CA PHE A 464 0.20 7.39 43.07
C PHE A 464 0.64 7.49 44.53
N THR A 465 -0.23 7.12 45.46
CA THR A 465 0.18 6.79 46.83
C THR A 465 1.04 5.55 46.72
N LEU A 466 2.36 5.73 46.79
CA LEU A 466 3.26 4.64 47.16
C LEU A 466 2.74 4.11 48.50
N LEU A 467 2.42 2.81 48.55
CA LEU A 467 2.20 2.11 49.82
C LEU A 467 3.50 2.29 50.61
N GLN A 468 3.45 3.16 51.61
CA GLN A 468 4.50 3.29 52.58
C GLN A 468 4.51 2.00 53.39
N ASP A 469 5.65 1.33 53.42
CA ASP A 469 5.90 0.14 54.23
C ASP A 469 5.41 0.41 55.66
N GLY A 470 4.32 -0.27 56.01
CA GLY A 470 3.65 -0.19 57.30
C GLY A 470 3.13 -1.57 57.63
N SER A 471 4.05 -2.55 57.73
CA SER A 471 3.75 -3.78 58.43
C SER A 471 3.77 -3.52 59.93
N GLN A 472 2.70 -3.98 60.58
CA GLN A 472 2.53 -4.22 62.01
C GLN A 472 2.28 -3.00 62.91
N ASN A 473 1.00 -2.72 63.17
CA ASN A 473 0.37 -3.20 64.40
C ASN A 473 -1.12 -2.85 64.49
N SER A 474 -1.83 -3.66 65.27
CA SER A 474 -3.24 -3.60 65.70
C SER A 474 -4.30 -3.99 64.67
N LEU A 475 -4.72 -5.26 64.81
CA LEU A 475 -6.11 -5.67 64.71
C LEU A 475 -7.01 -4.62 65.40
N GLU A 476 -8.05 -4.17 64.71
CA GLU A 476 -9.44 -4.20 65.21
C GLU A 476 -10.42 -3.61 64.19
N ASN A 477 -11.43 -4.41 63.88
CA ASN A 477 -12.83 -4.03 63.68
C ASN A 477 -13.31 -3.20 62.45
N VAL A 478 -14.21 -3.89 61.71
CA VAL A 478 -15.61 -3.48 61.43
C VAL A 478 -15.92 -2.81 60.07
N SER A 479 -16.38 -3.67 59.16
CA SER A 479 -17.69 -3.64 58.46
C SER A 479 -18.03 -2.60 57.39
N HIS A 480 -18.58 -3.14 56.28
CA HIS A 480 -19.64 -2.62 55.41
C HIS A 480 -19.52 -1.20 54.83
N VAL A 481 -19.31 -1.10 53.51
CA VAL A 481 -20.30 -0.74 52.45
C VAL A 481 -19.66 -0.97 51.09
#